data_AF-A0A355WMB6-F1
#
_entry.id   AF-A0A355WMB6-F1
#
_cell.length_a   1.000
_cell.length_b   1.000
_cell.length_c   1.000
_cell.angle_alpha   90.00
_cell.angle_beta   90.00
_cell.angle_gamma   90.00
#
_symmetry.space_group_name_H-M   'P 1'
#
loop_
_entity.id
_entity.type
_entity.pdbx_description
1 polymer ?
#
loop_
_entity_poly.entity_id
_entity_poly.type
_entity_poly.pdbx_seq_one_letter_code
_entity_poly.pdbx_strand_id
1 'polypeptide(L)'
;ARELDIRTVDTISIKSYDHQAQSDARVLKSPDVGIMGDGTGILIIDDLVDSGKTLEVVRAMFPKAHFATVYAKPKGRPQVDTFITEVSQDTWIFFPWDMALQYVEPYRGKD
;
A
#
# COMPACT_ATOMS: atom_id res chain seq x y z
N ALA A 1 -0.85 8.08 -11.88
CA ALA A 1 -0.89 9.50 -12.27
C ALA A 1 -0.75 9.68 -13.78
N ARG A 2 0.41 9.36 -14.36
CA ARG A 2 0.70 9.54 -15.81
C ARG A 2 -0.33 8.91 -16.74
N GLU A 3 -0.66 7.62 -16.57
CA GLU A 3 -1.63 6.93 -17.45
C GLU A 3 -3.07 7.46 -17.33
N LEU A 4 -3.42 8.12 -16.22
CA LEU A 4 -4.74 8.70 -15.98
C LEU A 4 -4.78 10.21 -16.23
N ASP A 5 -3.66 10.80 -16.69
CA ASP A 5 -3.46 12.25 -16.81
C ASP A 5 -3.85 13.07 -15.57
N ILE A 6 -3.61 12.50 -14.37
CA ILE A 6 -3.87 13.16 -13.09
C ILE A 6 -2.63 13.94 -12.66
N ARG A 7 -2.78 15.26 -12.49
CA ARG A 7 -1.71 16.18 -12.05
C ARG A 7 -1.68 16.45 -10.56
N THR A 8 -2.83 16.36 -9.90
CA THR A 8 -2.94 16.51 -8.45
C THR A 8 -2.60 15.18 -7.79
N VAL A 9 -1.44 15.11 -7.13
CA VAL A 9 -0.99 13.94 -6.39
C VAL A 9 -0.59 14.40 -5.00
N ASP A 10 -1.15 13.76 -3.98
CA ASP A 10 -0.83 14.00 -2.58
C ASP A 10 -0.58 12.66 -1.87
N THR A 11 -0.13 12.71 -0.62
CA THR A 11 0.25 11.54 0.16
C THR A 11 -0.44 11.50 1.52
N ILE A 12 -0.72 10.31 2.01
CA ILE A 12 -1.03 10.04 3.42
C ILE A 12 0.06 9.13 3.97
N SER A 13 0.58 9.43 5.14
CA SER A 13 1.62 8.61 5.77
C SER A 13 1.07 8.03 7.07
N ILE A 14 0.99 6.70 7.14
CA ILE A 14 0.52 5.96 8.31
C ILE A 14 1.65 5.13 8.86
N LYS A 15 1.81 5.13 10.18
CA LYS A 15 2.74 4.26 10.89
C LYS A 15 1.98 3.32 11.80
N SER A 16 2.14 2.02 11.57
CA SER A 16 1.80 0.97 12.52
C SER A 16 2.99 0.80 13.47
N TYR A 17 2.75 0.84 14.78
CA TYR A 17 3.75 0.42 15.78
C TYR A 17 3.45 -1.02 16.18
N ASP A 18 4.52 -1.82 16.31
CA ASP A 18 4.43 -3.23 16.67
C ASP A 18 5.33 -3.48 17.89
N HIS A 19 4.80 -3.13 19.06
CA HIS A 19 5.45 -3.42 20.35
C HIS A 19 4.41 -4.01 21.31
N GLN A 20 4.19 -5.31 21.19
CA GLN A 20 3.56 -6.21 22.18
C GLN A 20 2.12 -5.94 22.66
N ALA A 21 1.52 -4.81 22.27
CA ALA A 21 0.09 -4.56 22.33
C ALA A 21 -0.28 -3.83 21.06
N GLN A 22 -1.37 -4.25 20.42
CA GLN A 22 -1.92 -3.67 19.20
C GLN A 22 -2.18 -2.16 19.40
N SER A 23 -1.16 -1.34 19.13
CA SER A 23 -1.30 0.12 19.20
C SER A 23 -1.97 0.61 17.92
N ASP A 24 -2.94 1.52 18.08
CA ASP A 24 -3.67 2.13 16.97
C ASP A 24 -2.72 2.73 15.94
N ALA A 25 -2.97 2.46 14.65
CA ALA A 25 -2.17 3.03 13.58
C ALA A 25 -2.30 4.56 13.58
N ARG A 26 -1.17 5.26 13.50
CA ARG A 26 -1.13 6.72 13.62
C ARG A 26 -0.88 7.37 12.26
N VAL A 27 -1.71 8.35 11.92
CA VAL A 27 -1.46 9.24 10.78
C VAL A 27 -0.32 10.20 11.16
N LEU A 28 0.78 10.13 10.42
CA LEU A 28 1.94 10.99 10.57
C LEU A 28 1.83 12.25 9.71
N LYS A 29 1.28 12.11 8.50
CA LYS A 29 1.05 13.19 7.56
C LYS A 29 -0.29 12.97 6.89
N SER A 30 -1.14 13.99 6.96
CA SER A 30 -2.43 14.01 6.28
C SER A 30 -2.30 14.69 4.90
N PRO A 31 -3.06 14.25 3.91
CA PRO A 31 -3.25 14.98 2.66
C PRO A 31 -4.07 16.27 2.90
N ASP A 32 -4.14 17.14 1.89
CA ASP A 32 -4.94 18.37 1.94
C ASP A 32 -6.43 18.04 2.19
N VAL A 33 -6.91 18.40 3.38
CA VAL A 33 -8.28 18.13 3.83
C VAL A 33 -9.36 18.82 3.00
N GLY A 34 -9.04 19.98 2.40
CA GLY A 34 -9.97 20.72 1.55
C GLY A 34 -10.22 20.02 0.22
N ILE A 35 -9.23 19.29 -0.28
CA ILE A 35 -9.33 18.48 -1.50
C ILE A 35 -10.00 17.14 -1.20
N MET A 36 -9.65 16.53 -0.07
CA MET A 36 -10.02 15.14 0.20
C MET A 36 -11.49 14.93 0.55
N GLY A 37 -12.11 15.85 1.31
CA GLY A 37 -13.51 15.69 1.74
C GLY A 37 -13.79 14.33 2.37
N ASP A 38 -14.84 13.64 1.89
CA ASP A 38 -15.18 12.26 2.29
C ASP A 38 -14.54 11.18 1.37
N GLY A 39 -13.65 11.59 0.47
CA GLY A 39 -13.01 10.73 -0.52
C GLY A 39 -13.71 10.68 -1.88
N THR A 40 -14.87 11.32 -2.07
CA THR A 40 -15.57 11.31 -3.37
C THR A 40 -14.67 11.80 -4.50
N GLY A 41 -14.45 10.96 -5.52
CA GLY A 41 -13.60 11.29 -6.67
C GLY A 41 -12.10 11.15 -6.41
N ILE A 42 -11.70 10.66 -5.24
CA ILE A 42 -10.31 10.39 -4.89
C ILE A 42 -9.96 8.92 -5.14
N LEU A 43 -8.81 8.70 -5.76
CA LEU A 43 -8.19 7.39 -5.94
C LEU A 43 -7.05 7.24 -4.93
N ILE A 44 -7.20 6.30 -3.99
CA ILE A 44 -6.15 5.90 -3.05
C ILE A 44 -5.43 4.69 -3.63
N ILE A 45 -4.11 4.80 -3.75
CA ILE A 45 -3.24 3.73 -4.27
C ILE A 45 -2.27 3.27 -3.19
N ASP A 46 -2.11 1.95 -3.08
CA ASP A 46 -1.01 1.31 -2.35
C ASP A 46 -0.41 0.17 -3.19
N ASP A 47 0.78 -0.31 -2.83
CA ASP A 47 1.44 -1.40 -3.56
C ASP A 47 0.78 -2.77 -3.26
N LEU A 48 0.49 -3.05 -1.99
CA LEU A 48 -0.04 -4.30 -1.47
C LEU A 48 -1.00 -4.04 -0.31
N VAL A 49 -2.15 -4.69 -0.35
CA VAL A 49 -2.97 -4.87 0.86
C VAL A 49 -2.68 -6.23 1.50
N ASP A 50 -1.98 -6.24 2.63
CA ASP A 50 -1.66 -7.47 3.38
C ASP A 50 -2.77 -7.87 4.36
N SER A 51 -2.76 -7.30 5.57
CA SER A 51 -3.78 -7.55 6.59
C SER A 51 -5.00 -6.63 6.50
N GLY A 52 -4.88 -5.54 5.72
CA GLY A 52 -5.93 -4.53 5.57
C GLY A 52 -5.91 -3.39 6.59
N LYS A 53 -5.16 -3.50 7.69
CA LYS A 53 -5.19 -2.51 8.80
C LYS A 53 -4.87 -1.07 8.37
N THR A 54 -3.91 -0.88 7.47
CA THR A 54 -3.57 0.46 6.96
C THR A 54 -4.75 1.08 6.22
N LEU A 55 -5.34 0.33 5.28
CA LEU A 55 -6.47 0.82 4.48
C LEU A 55 -7.74 1.00 5.31
N GLU A 56 -7.92 0.19 6.37
CA GLU A 56 -9.04 0.36 7.30
C GLU A 56 -9.04 1.75 7.95
N VAL A 57 -7.87 2.23 8.39
CA VAL A 57 -7.73 3.60 8.94
C VAL A 57 -8.00 4.66 7.89
N VAL A 58 -7.45 4.50 6.67
CA VAL A 58 -7.68 5.47 5.58
C VAL A 58 -9.16 5.50 5.18
N ARG A 59 -9.82 4.33 5.10
CA ARG A 59 -11.23 4.21 4.72
C ARG A 59 -12.17 4.81 5.76
N ALA A 60 -11.82 4.76 7.04
CA ALA A 60 -12.56 5.48 8.07
C ALA A 60 -12.52 7.00 7.88
N MET A 61 -11.42 7.54 7.34
CA MET A 61 -11.27 8.97 7.05
C MET A 61 -11.93 9.37 5.72
N PHE A 62 -11.83 8.52 4.70
CA PHE A 62 -12.29 8.79 3.34
C PHE A 62 -13.17 7.65 2.81
N PRO A 63 -14.38 7.48 3.37
CA PRO A 63 -15.22 6.30 3.12
C PRO A 63 -15.70 6.16 1.68
N LYS A 64 -15.69 7.25 0.89
CA LYS A 64 -16.13 7.24 -0.52
C LYS A 64 -14.98 7.24 -1.53
N ALA A 65 -13.73 7.18 -1.08
CA ALA A 65 -12.59 7.03 -1.98
C ALA A 65 -12.59 5.65 -2.63
N HIS A 66 -12.04 5.59 -3.85
CA HIS A 66 -11.76 4.33 -4.54
C HIS A 66 -10.39 3.83 -4.12
N PHE A 67 -10.32 2.62 -3.55
CA PHE A 67 -9.08 2.01 -3.11
C PHE A 67 -8.60 0.99 -4.13
N ALA A 68 -7.38 1.18 -4.64
CA ALA A 68 -6.77 0.23 -5.55
C ALA A 68 -5.34 -0.14 -5.17
N THR A 69 -4.98 -1.41 -5.35
CA THR A 69 -3.62 -1.90 -5.12
C THR A 69 -3.09 -2.72 -6.29
N VAL A 70 -1.77 -2.92 -6.36
CA VAL A 70 -1.20 -3.86 -7.34
C VAL A 70 -1.47 -5.28 -6.87
N TYR A 71 -1.15 -5.58 -5.61
CA TYR A 71 -1.32 -6.90 -5.01
C TYR A 71 -2.36 -6.89 -3.88
N ALA A 72 -3.04 -8.01 -3.69
CA ALA A 72 -3.93 -8.23 -2.55
C ALA A 72 -3.73 -9.63 -1.95
N LYS A 73 -3.70 -9.71 -0.62
CA LYS A 73 -3.76 -10.97 0.13
C LYS A 73 -5.19 -11.22 0.64
N PRO A 74 -5.59 -12.49 0.88
CA PRO A 74 -6.96 -12.83 1.28
C PRO A 74 -7.49 -12.05 2.49
N LYS A 75 -6.67 -11.78 3.51
CA LYS A 75 -7.12 -11.04 4.71
C LYS A 75 -7.41 -9.56 4.41
N GLY A 76 -6.57 -8.93 3.60
CA GLY A 76 -6.68 -7.52 3.25
C GLY A 76 -7.63 -7.25 2.08
N ARG A 77 -7.91 -8.25 1.25
CA ARG A 77 -8.71 -8.14 0.02
C ARG A 77 -10.07 -7.44 0.16
N PRO A 78 -10.84 -7.62 1.25
CA PRO A 78 -12.10 -6.88 1.42
C PRO A 78 -11.95 -5.36 1.55
N GLN A 79 -10.74 -4.85 1.79
CA GLN A 79 -10.47 -3.42 1.97
C GLN A 79 -10.20 -2.66 0.67
N VAL A 80 -10.12 -3.35 -0.48
CA VAL A 80 -9.82 -2.74 -1.79
C VAL A 80 -10.98 -2.92 -2.76
N ASP A 81 -11.22 -1.88 -3.56
CA ASP A 81 -12.23 -1.88 -4.62
C ASP A 81 -11.66 -2.47 -5.92
N THR A 82 -10.36 -2.33 -6.15
CA THR A 82 -9.67 -2.90 -7.32
C THR A 82 -8.27 -3.40 -6.96
N PHE A 83 -7.87 -4.54 -7.53
CA PHE A 83 -6.52 -5.05 -7.42
C PHE A 83 -6.17 -5.83 -8.69
N ILE A 84 -4.88 -5.98 -9.00
CA ILE A 84 -4.44 -6.65 -10.23
C ILE A 84 -4.16 -8.13 -10.01
N THR A 85 -3.47 -8.48 -8.92
CA THR A 85 -3.08 -9.87 -8.65
C THR A 85 -3.32 -10.23 -7.19
N GLU A 86 -4.05 -11.32 -6.98
CA GLU A 86 -4.17 -11.94 -5.67
C GLU A 86 -2.98 -12.87 -5.43
N VAL A 87 -2.40 -12.81 -4.23
CA VAL A 87 -1.32 -13.71 -3.81
C VAL A 87 -1.68 -14.39 -2.50
N SER A 88 -1.05 -15.52 -2.19
CA SER A 88 -1.32 -16.22 -0.93
C SER A 88 -0.89 -15.38 0.27
N GLN A 89 -1.56 -15.59 1.42
CA GLN A 89 -1.31 -14.81 2.62
C GLN A 89 0.15 -14.95 3.13
N ASP A 90 0.72 -16.14 2.96
CA ASP A 90 2.08 -16.54 3.32
C ASP A 90 3.14 -16.15 2.28
N THR A 91 2.74 -15.67 1.10
CA THR A 91 3.69 -15.18 0.10
C THR A 91 4.39 -13.91 0.61
N TRP A 92 5.72 -13.94 0.56
CA TRP A 92 6.58 -12.76 0.73
C TRP A 92 6.89 -12.15 -0.63
N ILE A 93 6.51 -10.89 -0.84
CA ILE A 93 6.78 -10.15 -2.09
C ILE A 93 8.04 -9.31 -1.88
N PHE A 94 8.98 -9.41 -2.81
CA PHE A 94 10.07 -8.43 -2.94
C PHE A 94 9.69 -7.44 -4.03
N PHE A 95 9.57 -6.16 -3.68
CA PHE A 95 9.29 -5.13 -4.67
C PHE A 95 10.57 -4.67 -5.37
N PRO A 96 10.47 -4.12 -6.59
CA PRO A 96 11.64 -3.65 -7.33
C PRO A 96 12.49 -2.63 -6.57
N TRP A 97 11.89 -1.81 -5.70
CA TRP A 97 12.61 -0.82 -4.88
C TRP A 97 13.29 -1.39 -3.64
N ASP A 98 12.95 -2.61 -3.24
CA ASP A 98 13.66 -3.35 -2.17
C ASP A 98 14.85 -4.14 -2.71
N MET A 99 14.98 -4.22 -4.04
CA MET A 99 16.01 -4.97 -4.74
C MET A 99 17.03 -4.03 -5.39
N ALA A 100 18.27 -4.50 -5.48
CA ALA A 100 19.32 -3.80 -6.20
C ALA A 100 20.07 -4.79 -7.10
N LEU A 101 20.54 -4.31 -8.25
CA LEU A 101 21.46 -5.08 -9.09
C LEU A 101 22.79 -5.24 -8.34
N GLN A 102 23.16 -6.49 -8.08
CA GLN A 102 24.40 -6.84 -7.43
C GLN A 102 25.07 -7.98 -8.19
N TYR A 103 26.41 -7.99 -8.18
CA TYR A 103 27.17 -9.12 -8.67
C TYR A 103 26.89 -10.34 -7.80
N VAL A 104 26.66 -11.49 -8.45
CA VAL A 104 26.51 -12.79 -7.79
C VAL A 104 27.67 -13.66 -8.25
N GLU A 105 28.52 -14.08 -7.31
CA GLU A 105 29.68 -14.94 -7.61
C GLU A 105 29.20 -16.26 -8.23
N PRO A 106 29.87 -16.75 -9.30
CA PRO A 106 29.59 -18.06 -9.87
C PRO A 106 29.70 -19.17 -8.82
N TYR A 107 28.77 -20.13 -8.86
CA TYR A 107 28.77 -21.27 -7.94
C TYR A 107 30.03 -22.16 -8.06
N ARG A 108 30.80 -22.06 -9.16
CA ARG A 108 32.12 -22.69 -9.35
C ARG A 108 33.05 -21.74 -10.11
N GLY A 109 34.33 -21.69 -9.72
CA GLY A 109 35.33 -20.80 -10.29
C GLY A 109 36.59 -20.55 -9.43
N LYS A 110 36.77 -21.29 -8.32
CA LYS A 110 38.07 -21.44 -7.67
C LYS A 110 38.58 -22.81 -8.08
N ASP A 111 39.43 -22.88 -9.09
CA ASP A 111 40.28 -24.05 -9.31
C ASP A 111 41.08 -24.35 -8.02
#